data_AF-R5MBA8-F1
#
_entry.id   AF-R5MBA8-F1
#
_cell.length_a   1.000
_cell.length_b   1.000
_cell.length_c   1.000
_cell.angle_alpha   90.00
_cell.angle_beta   90.00
_cell.angle_gamma   90.00
#
_symmetry.space_group_name_H-M   'P 1'
#
loop_
_entity.id
_entity.type
_entity.pdbx_description
1 polymer ?
#
loop_
_entity_poly.entity_id
_entity_poly.type
_entity_poly.pdbx_seq_one_letter_code
_entity_poly.pdbx_strand_id
1 'polypeptide(L)'
;MKRLLSLLALSTAIIGIGTVNAEANNNIYYTNPNGINLTEKEYNLVKTMFDDHFLEIMNQDDYNYINRLDVNNKEVEVTVKEPDYIQSRTSSYVETQAKRLAIGKSCDSNACTIMMNNTWKYVPKVKSYDVIGAMFSNTSLYDNSNATVFKFDGTNHVCDNYVINSDGIGCSYKLDSNATEEFYTYMTFTVHTSGLVYGSYQHATSTVTLSQSKNYSFNINGYGNVFLFNTSKARNSYDGMDGVSIYV
;
A
#
# COMPACT_ATOMS: atom_id res chain seq x y z
N MET A 1 -35.42 -21.28 -71.94
CA MET A 1 -36.32 -21.74 -70.86
C MET A 1 -35.61 -21.56 -69.54
N LYS A 2 -36.24 -20.82 -68.62
CA LYS A 2 -35.76 -20.49 -67.28
C LYS A 2 -35.67 -21.75 -66.41
N ARG A 3 -34.66 -21.83 -65.55
CA ARG A 3 -34.81 -22.22 -64.13
C ARG A 3 -33.55 -21.80 -63.37
N LEU A 4 -33.71 -20.75 -62.56
CA LEU A 4 -32.78 -20.37 -61.50
C LEU A 4 -32.76 -21.47 -60.43
N LEU A 5 -31.58 -21.83 -59.95
CA LEU A 5 -31.40 -22.32 -58.58
C LEU A 5 -30.29 -21.51 -57.92
N SER A 6 -30.70 -20.68 -56.97
CA SER A 6 -29.87 -20.04 -55.96
C SER A 6 -29.42 -21.09 -54.95
N LEU A 7 -28.11 -21.24 -54.75
CA LEU A 7 -27.58 -21.95 -53.59
C LEU A 7 -26.87 -20.97 -52.65
N LEU A 8 -27.42 -20.93 -51.43
CA LEU A 8 -26.96 -20.28 -50.22
C LEU A 8 -25.49 -20.62 -49.92
N ALA A 9 -24.65 -19.60 -49.72
CA ALA A 9 -23.36 -19.77 -49.09
C ALA A 9 -23.56 -19.90 -47.57
N LEU A 10 -23.34 -21.11 -47.03
CA LEU A 10 -23.22 -21.31 -45.58
C LEU A 10 -21.86 -20.74 -45.12
N SER A 11 -21.87 -19.62 -44.39
CA SER A 11 -20.70 -19.18 -43.66
C SER A 11 -20.54 -20.02 -42.39
N THR A 12 -19.60 -20.95 -42.38
CA THR A 12 -19.16 -21.64 -41.17
C THR A 12 -18.43 -20.64 -40.28
N ALA A 13 -19.10 -20.17 -39.22
CA ALA A 13 -18.43 -19.51 -38.10
C ALA A 13 -17.64 -20.58 -37.35
N ILE A 14 -16.31 -20.48 -37.40
CA ILE A 14 -15.44 -21.24 -36.50
C ILE A 14 -15.58 -20.60 -35.12
N ILE A 15 -16.43 -21.17 -34.27
CA ILE A 15 -16.44 -20.85 -32.85
C ILE A 15 -15.24 -21.59 -32.27
N GLY A 16 -14.14 -20.86 -32.08
CA GLY A 16 -13.02 -21.35 -31.28
C GLY A 16 -13.52 -21.63 -29.87
N ILE A 17 -13.61 -22.91 -29.51
CA ILE A 17 -13.85 -23.33 -28.15
C ILE A 17 -12.52 -23.10 -27.42
N GLY A 18 -12.32 -21.87 -26.94
CA GLY A 18 -11.30 -21.61 -25.93
C GLY A 18 -11.70 -22.42 -24.71
N THR A 19 -10.83 -23.33 -24.28
CA THR A 19 -10.95 -24.00 -22.99
C THR A 19 -10.93 -22.93 -21.91
N VAL A 20 -12.10 -22.58 -21.39
CA VAL A 20 -12.22 -21.82 -20.15
C VAL A 20 -11.79 -22.78 -19.04
N ASN A 21 -10.57 -22.61 -18.55
CA ASN A 21 -10.20 -23.13 -17.25
C ASN A 21 -11.07 -22.40 -16.23
N ALA A 22 -12.20 -23.00 -15.87
CA ALA A 22 -13.06 -22.53 -14.82
C ALA A 22 -12.58 -23.11 -13.49
N GLU A 23 -11.53 -22.57 -12.87
CA GLU A 23 -11.20 -22.86 -11.47
C GLU A 23 -10.48 -21.69 -10.78
N ALA A 24 -11.28 -20.78 -10.23
CA ALA A 24 -11.18 -20.32 -8.83
C ALA A 24 -12.49 -19.57 -8.54
N ASN A 25 -13.23 -20.04 -7.54
CA ASN A 25 -14.57 -19.57 -7.22
C ASN A 25 -14.52 -18.22 -6.48
N ASN A 26 -14.03 -17.18 -7.14
CA ASN A 26 -13.99 -15.82 -6.64
C ASN A 26 -15.09 -15.01 -7.34
N ASN A 27 -16.28 -14.99 -6.75
CA ASN A 27 -17.37 -14.13 -7.23
C ASN A 27 -16.87 -12.69 -7.32
N ILE A 28 -16.80 -12.16 -8.55
CA ILE A 28 -16.46 -10.76 -8.79
C ILE A 28 -17.53 -9.92 -8.10
N TYR A 29 -17.12 -9.11 -7.13
CA TYR A 29 -17.98 -8.24 -6.35
C TYR A 29 -18.02 -6.83 -6.93
N TYR A 30 -16.87 -6.34 -7.40
CA TYR A 30 -16.71 -5.01 -7.96
C TYR A 30 -15.76 -5.05 -9.16
N THR A 31 -16.09 -4.27 -10.20
CA THR A 31 -15.20 -4.00 -11.33
C THR A 31 -15.03 -2.50 -11.44
N ASN A 32 -13.78 -2.03 -11.41
CA ASN A 32 -13.51 -0.59 -11.50
C ASN A 32 -13.49 -0.09 -12.96
N PRO A 33 -13.45 1.25 -13.19
CA PRO A 33 -13.39 1.82 -14.54
C PRO A 33 -12.21 1.35 -15.40
N ASN A 34 -11.11 0.92 -14.79
CA ASN A 34 -9.94 0.36 -15.47
C ASN A 34 -10.06 -1.14 -15.77
N GLY A 35 -11.19 -1.78 -15.46
CA GLY A 35 -11.45 -3.20 -15.69
C GLY A 35 -10.83 -4.14 -14.64
N ILE A 36 -10.39 -3.61 -13.50
CA ILE A 36 -9.88 -4.42 -12.38
C ILE A 36 -11.05 -5.04 -11.64
N ASN A 37 -11.05 -6.38 -11.55
CA ASN A 37 -12.05 -7.14 -10.82
C ASN A 37 -11.56 -7.42 -9.39
N LEU A 38 -12.41 -7.12 -8.42
CA LEU A 38 -12.18 -7.38 -7.01
C LEU A 38 -13.23 -8.35 -6.47
N THR A 39 -12.79 -9.30 -5.67
CA THR A 39 -13.65 -10.01 -4.71
C THR A 39 -14.14 -9.05 -3.63
N GLU A 40 -15.15 -9.46 -2.86
CA GLU A 40 -15.65 -8.67 -1.73
C GLU A 40 -14.56 -8.39 -0.69
N LYS A 41 -13.70 -9.38 -0.38
CA LYS A 41 -12.58 -9.23 0.55
C LYS A 41 -11.56 -8.21 0.06
N GLU A 42 -11.18 -8.27 -1.22
CA GLU A 42 -10.24 -7.30 -1.81
C GLU A 42 -10.85 -5.90 -1.86
N TYR A 43 -12.12 -5.78 -2.25
CA TYR A 43 -12.84 -4.50 -2.25
C TYR A 43 -12.83 -3.86 -0.85
N ASN A 44 -13.18 -4.64 0.18
CA ASN A 44 -13.20 -4.16 1.56
C ASN A 44 -11.81 -3.80 2.08
N LEU A 45 -10.78 -4.59 1.73
CA LEU A 45 -9.38 -4.26 2.04
C LEU A 45 -9.00 -2.91 1.44
N VAL A 46 -9.23 -2.71 0.14
CA VAL A 46 -8.84 -1.49 -0.57
C VAL A 46 -9.55 -0.28 0.02
N LYS A 47 -10.88 -0.36 0.17
CA LYS A 47 -11.68 0.71 0.78
C LYS A 47 -11.18 1.10 2.18
N THR A 48 -10.74 0.13 2.97
CA THR A 48 -10.32 0.36 4.36
C THR A 48 -8.88 0.88 4.47
N MET A 49 -7.96 0.34 3.68
CA MET A 49 -6.54 0.73 3.70
C MET A 49 -6.27 2.02 2.95
N PHE A 50 -7.03 2.29 1.89
CA PHE A 50 -6.90 3.46 1.03
C PHE A 50 -8.10 4.38 1.25
N ASP A 51 -8.94 4.52 0.23
CA ASP A 51 -10.17 5.29 0.20
C ASP A 51 -11.04 4.86 -1.00
N ASP A 52 -12.22 5.47 -1.13
CA ASP A 52 -13.14 5.20 -2.25
C ASP A 52 -12.59 5.67 -3.59
N HIS A 53 -11.77 6.72 -3.63
CA HIS A 53 -11.22 7.24 -4.88
C HIS A 53 -10.18 6.27 -5.48
N PHE A 54 -9.37 5.63 -4.65
CA PHE A 54 -8.38 4.64 -5.06
C PHE A 54 -9.04 3.44 -5.75
N LEU A 55 -10.23 3.01 -5.31
CA LEU A 55 -11.00 1.96 -5.99
C LEU A 55 -11.27 2.34 -7.46
N GLU A 56 -11.56 3.61 -7.74
CA GLU A 56 -11.87 4.11 -9.07
C GLU A 56 -10.62 4.20 -9.97
N ILE A 57 -9.48 4.61 -9.41
CA ILE A 57 -8.27 4.92 -10.18
C ILE A 57 -7.22 3.80 -10.18
N MET A 58 -7.38 2.75 -9.37
CA MET A 58 -6.38 1.68 -9.28
C MET A 58 -6.21 0.97 -10.63
N ASN A 59 -4.96 0.72 -10.99
CA ASN A 59 -4.58 0.00 -12.21
C ASN A 59 -4.10 -1.42 -11.90
N GLN A 60 -3.60 -2.14 -12.91
CA GLN A 60 -3.14 -3.51 -12.74
C GLN A 60 -1.93 -3.61 -11.81
N ASP A 61 -1.02 -2.64 -11.83
CA ASP A 61 0.13 -2.63 -10.94
C ASP A 61 -0.30 -2.43 -9.49
N ASP A 62 -1.23 -1.50 -9.24
CA ASP A 62 -1.84 -1.30 -7.92
C ASP A 62 -2.49 -2.60 -7.40
N TYR A 63 -3.27 -3.28 -8.27
CA TYR A 63 -3.89 -4.56 -7.94
C TYR A 63 -2.87 -5.65 -7.62
N ASN A 64 -1.77 -5.73 -8.39
CA ASN A 64 -0.72 -6.71 -8.15
C ASN A 64 -0.08 -6.55 -6.75
N TYR A 65 -0.06 -5.34 -6.17
CA TYR A 65 0.37 -5.12 -4.79
C TYR A 65 -0.65 -5.61 -3.77
N ILE A 66 -1.93 -5.31 -3.98
CA ILE A 66 -3.03 -5.80 -3.13
C ILE A 66 -3.06 -7.33 -3.11
N ASN A 67 -2.91 -7.96 -4.28
CA ASN A 67 -2.95 -9.40 -4.43
C ASN A 67 -1.81 -10.13 -3.69
N ARG A 68 -0.69 -9.44 -3.37
CA ARG A 68 0.39 -10.03 -2.55
C ARG A 68 -0.03 -10.36 -1.13
N LEU A 69 -1.08 -9.71 -0.62
CA LEU A 69 -1.64 -10.04 0.69
C LEU A 69 -2.40 -11.37 0.67
N ASP A 70 -2.74 -11.89 -0.50
CA ASP A 70 -3.41 -13.19 -0.66
C ASP A 70 -4.66 -13.31 0.23
N VAL A 71 -5.44 -12.23 0.28
CA VAL A 71 -6.55 -12.03 1.24
C VAL A 71 -7.68 -13.05 1.12
N ASN A 72 -7.79 -13.69 -0.03
CA ASN A 72 -8.79 -14.71 -0.27
C ASN A 72 -8.43 -16.02 0.43
N ASN A 73 -7.13 -16.31 0.58
CA ASN A 73 -6.62 -17.55 1.16
C ASN A 73 -6.09 -17.38 2.59
N LYS A 74 -5.91 -16.15 3.06
CA LYS A 74 -5.40 -15.83 4.41
C LYS A 74 -6.40 -15.04 5.24
N GLU A 75 -6.24 -15.11 6.57
CA GLU A 75 -6.95 -14.20 7.48
C GLU A 75 -6.32 -12.82 7.39
N VAL A 76 -7.16 -11.82 7.10
CA VAL A 76 -6.74 -10.43 6.99
C VAL A 76 -7.30 -9.67 8.17
N GLU A 77 -6.39 -9.05 8.91
CA GLU A 77 -6.75 -8.11 9.96
C GLU A 77 -6.48 -6.70 9.45
N VAL A 78 -7.54 -6.04 8.97
CA VAL A 78 -7.57 -4.58 8.85
C VAL A 78 -8.42 -4.07 9.99
N THR A 79 -7.84 -4.02 11.17
CA THR A 79 -8.54 -3.47 12.33
C THR A 79 -8.78 -1.98 12.03
N VAL A 80 -10.00 -1.49 12.14
CA VAL A 80 -10.30 -0.04 12.27
C VAL A 80 -10.65 0.15 13.73
N LYS A 81 -9.64 0.27 14.59
CA LYS A 81 -9.87 0.68 15.98
C LYS A 81 -9.76 2.19 16.01
N GLU A 82 -10.89 2.86 16.18
CA GLU A 82 -10.89 4.22 16.73
C GLU A 82 -10.10 4.18 18.04
N PRO A 83 -9.25 5.18 18.34
CA PRO A 83 -8.52 5.20 19.61
C PRO A 83 -9.52 5.24 20.76
N ASP A 84 -9.73 4.10 21.42
CA ASP A 84 -10.48 4.06 22.67
C ASP A 84 -9.86 5.06 23.64
N TYR A 85 -10.70 5.84 24.32
CA TYR A 85 -10.34 6.92 25.26
C TYR A 85 -9.40 6.46 26.40
N ILE A 86 -9.13 5.17 26.50
CA ILE A 86 -8.19 4.51 27.40
C ILE A 86 -7.04 3.91 26.59
N GLN A 87 -6.03 4.75 26.25
CA GLN A 87 -4.64 4.39 25.91
C GLN A 87 -4.38 3.00 25.30
N SER A 88 -5.10 2.60 24.25
CA SER A 88 -4.58 1.57 23.37
C SER A 88 -3.40 2.19 22.62
N ARG A 89 -2.17 1.84 23.00
CA ARG A 89 -0.93 2.23 22.30
C ARG A 89 -0.86 1.69 20.87
N THR A 90 -1.89 0.97 20.44
CA THR A 90 -2.01 0.42 19.09
C THR A 90 -3.19 1.06 18.36
N SER A 91 -2.88 1.98 17.45
CA SER A 91 -3.80 2.47 16.43
C SER A 91 -3.41 1.87 15.08
N SER A 92 -4.38 1.35 14.35
CA SER A 92 -4.17 0.77 13.01
C SER A 92 -4.30 1.80 11.89
N TYR A 93 -4.78 3.00 12.21
CA TYR A 93 -4.69 4.16 11.34
C TYR A 93 -4.51 5.44 12.16
N VAL A 94 -4.03 6.48 11.50
CA VAL A 94 -3.98 7.83 12.06
C VAL A 94 -4.22 8.82 10.94
N GLU A 95 -5.00 9.84 11.26
CA GLU A 95 -5.50 10.78 10.26
C GLU A 95 -5.31 12.22 10.73
N THR A 96 -4.83 13.04 9.81
CA THR A 96 -4.75 14.49 9.95
C THR A 96 -5.71 15.13 8.96
N GLN A 97 -5.80 16.46 8.97
CA GLN A 97 -6.51 17.18 7.91
C GLN A 97 -5.87 16.95 6.52
N ALA A 98 -4.57 16.65 6.46
CA ALA A 98 -3.81 16.54 5.22
C ALA A 98 -3.77 15.14 4.61
N LYS A 99 -3.71 14.13 5.47
CA LYS A 99 -3.38 12.77 5.07
C LYS A 99 -3.75 11.75 6.12
N ARG A 100 -3.85 10.50 5.68
CA ARG A 100 -4.20 9.33 6.48
C ARG A 100 -3.13 8.26 6.28
N LEU A 101 -2.61 7.71 7.37
CA LEU A 101 -1.74 6.53 7.39
C LEU A 101 -2.53 5.35 7.96
N ALA A 102 -2.44 4.18 7.33
CA ALA A 102 -3.05 2.94 7.80
C ALA A 102 -2.05 1.77 7.72
N ILE A 103 -2.24 0.77 8.59
CA ILE A 103 -1.51 -0.50 8.59
C ILE A 103 -2.49 -1.67 8.69
N GLY A 104 -2.21 -2.72 7.93
CA GLY A 104 -2.93 -3.99 7.95
C GLY A 104 -1.97 -5.15 7.76
N LYS A 105 -2.45 -6.37 8.04
CA LYS A 105 -1.67 -7.59 7.85
C LYS A 105 -2.50 -8.73 7.29
N SER A 106 -1.80 -9.68 6.67
CA SER A 106 -2.32 -10.98 6.25
C SER A 106 -1.32 -12.05 6.68
N CYS A 107 -1.76 -13.01 7.50
CA CYS A 107 -0.85 -13.95 8.16
C CYS A 107 -1.14 -15.40 7.80
N ASP A 108 -0.09 -16.21 7.82
CA ASP A 108 -0.14 -17.66 7.96
C ASP A 108 0.56 -18.08 9.27
N SER A 109 0.86 -19.37 9.45
CA SER A 109 1.46 -19.86 10.69
C SER A 109 2.88 -19.35 10.96
N ASN A 110 3.61 -18.93 9.93
CA ASN A 110 5.05 -18.63 10.02
C ASN A 110 5.36 -17.16 9.74
N ALA A 111 4.51 -16.49 8.96
CA ALA A 111 4.77 -15.15 8.48
C ALA A 111 3.50 -14.29 8.38
N CYS A 112 3.67 -12.98 8.58
CA CYS A 112 2.68 -11.96 8.31
C CYS A 112 3.19 -11.01 7.23
N THR A 113 2.45 -10.90 6.13
CA THR A 113 2.64 -9.83 5.15
C THR A 113 1.96 -8.57 5.68
N ILE A 114 2.75 -7.53 5.89
CA ILE A 114 2.30 -6.21 6.33
C ILE A 114 2.06 -5.34 5.12
N MET A 115 0.99 -4.57 5.17
CA MET A 115 0.72 -3.47 4.25
C MET A 115 0.56 -2.19 5.05
N MET A 116 1.24 -1.14 4.59
CA MET A 116 1.02 0.23 5.04
C MET A 116 0.60 1.08 3.87
N ASN A 117 -0.30 2.04 4.09
CA ASN A 117 -0.69 3.02 3.08
C ASN A 117 -0.79 4.42 3.70
N ASN A 118 -0.20 5.40 3.03
CA ASN A 118 -0.44 6.81 3.26
C ASN A 118 -1.20 7.41 2.06
N THR A 119 -2.35 8.00 2.34
CA THR A 119 -3.18 8.73 1.39
C THR A 119 -3.16 10.21 1.72
N TRP A 120 -2.86 11.06 0.75
CA TRP A 120 -3.06 12.50 0.87
C TRP A 120 -4.47 12.91 0.44
N LYS A 121 -5.07 13.82 1.20
CA LYS A 121 -6.41 14.39 0.94
C LYS A 121 -6.38 15.62 0.04
N TYR A 122 -5.19 16.20 -0.13
CA TYR A 122 -4.93 17.33 -1.02
C TYR A 122 -3.45 17.36 -1.40
N VAL A 123 -3.13 18.19 -2.40
CA VAL A 123 -1.77 18.34 -2.93
C VAL A 123 -0.80 18.75 -1.82
N PRO A 124 0.29 17.99 -1.59
CA PRO A 124 1.32 18.35 -0.64
C PRO A 124 1.94 19.70 -1.02
N LYS A 125 1.99 20.63 -0.05
CA LYS A 125 2.56 21.97 -0.28
C LYS A 125 4.05 21.92 -0.55
N VAL A 126 4.75 21.01 0.13
CA VAL A 126 6.18 20.75 -0.07
C VAL A 126 6.28 19.44 -0.83
N LYS A 127 7.09 19.38 -1.86
CA LYS A 127 7.32 18.16 -2.64
C LYS A 127 8.81 17.86 -2.60
N SER A 128 9.19 17.09 -1.58
CA SER A 128 10.57 16.77 -1.25
C SER A 128 10.69 15.30 -0.86
N TYR A 129 11.77 14.91 -0.18
CA TYR A 129 11.99 13.54 0.24
C TYR A 129 11.16 13.20 1.48
N ASP A 130 10.09 12.46 1.26
CA ASP A 130 9.28 11.85 2.31
C ASP A 130 9.84 10.48 2.69
N VAL A 131 9.40 9.95 3.84
CA VAL A 131 9.83 8.64 4.34
C VAL A 131 8.63 7.83 4.81
N ILE A 132 8.51 6.59 4.35
CA ILE A 132 7.57 5.59 4.85
C ILE A 132 8.35 4.37 5.35
N GLY A 133 7.91 3.75 6.44
CA GLY A 133 8.62 2.62 7.01
C GLY A 133 8.08 2.13 8.33
N ALA A 134 8.69 1.08 8.85
CA ALA A 134 8.31 0.41 10.06
C ALA A 134 9.51 0.06 10.97
N MET A 135 9.25 0.08 12.28
CA MET A 135 10.13 -0.47 13.31
C MET A 135 9.54 -1.79 13.84
N PHE A 136 10.42 -2.74 14.13
CA PHE A 136 10.09 -4.07 14.63
C PHE A 136 10.40 -4.19 16.12
N SER A 137 9.45 -4.73 16.89
CA SER A 137 9.64 -5.05 18.30
C SER A 137 9.31 -6.53 18.52
N ASN A 138 10.32 -7.32 18.90
CA ASN A 138 10.23 -8.78 19.05
C ASN A 138 9.77 -9.52 17.78
N THR A 139 9.95 -8.91 16.61
CA THR A 139 9.81 -9.51 15.28
C THR A 139 11.03 -9.13 14.43
N SER A 140 11.12 -9.71 13.23
CA SER A 140 12.08 -9.31 12.20
C SER A 140 11.52 -9.63 10.82
N LEU A 141 12.15 -9.10 9.77
CA LEU A 141 11.85 -9.53 8.40
C LEU A 141 11.97 -11.06 8.29
N TYR A 142 10.96 -11.67 7.68
CA TYR A 142 10.92 -13.11 7.39
C TYR A 142 11.81 -13.44 6.19
N ASP A 143 11.80 -12.55 5.20
CA ASP A 143 12.57 -12.65 3.96
C ASP A 143 12.89 -11.24 3.41
N ASN A 144 13.44 -11.18 2.20
CA ASN A 144 13.72 -9.92 1.51
C ASN A 144 12.55 -9.45 0.63
N SER A 145 11.34 -9.98 0.81
CA SER A 145 10.15 -9.64 0.03
C SER A 145 9.55 -8.34 0.52
N ASN A 146 10.20 -7.22 0.19
CA ASN A 146 9.70 -5.87 0.45
C ASN A 146 9.50 -5.10 -0.85
N ALA A 147 8.53 -4.19 -0.85
CA ALA A 147 8.29 -3.29 -1.96
C ALA A 147 7.51 -2.06 -1.51
N THR A 148 7.84 -0.90 -2.07
CA THR A 148 7.20 0.38 -1.79
C THR A 148 6.92 1.08 -3.11
N VAL A 149 5.66 1.50 -3.29
CA VAL A 149 5.22 2.30 -4.43
C VAL A 149 4.68 3.62 -3.91
N PHE A 150 4.95 4.66 -4.67
CA PHE A 150 4.32 5.96 -4.52
C PHE A 150 3.70 6.38 -5.85
N LYS A 151 2.53 6.99 -5.78
CA LYS A 151 1.73 7.42 -6.93
C LYS A 151 1.55 8.92 -6.87
N PHE A 152 1.59 9.54 -8.04
CA PHE A 152 1.11 10.89 -8.30
C PHE A 152 0.79 11.02 -9.79
N ASP A 153 -0.19 11.86 -10.14
CA ASP A 153 -0.65 12.10 -11.51
C ASP A 153 -0.91 10.80 -12.31
N GLY A 154 -1.61 9.83 -11.71
CA GLY A 154 -1.91 8.53 -12.35
C GLY A 154 -0.73 7.57 -12.48
N THR A 155 0.49 7.98 -12.12
CA THR A 155 1.71 7.23 -12.40
C THR A 155 2.28 6.58 -11.15
N ASN A 156 2.55 5.28 -11.25
CA ASN A 156 3.21 4.51 -10.20
C ASN A 156 4.73 4.62 -10.31
N HIS A 157 5.36 4.89 -9.19
CA HIS A 157 6.82 4.94 -9.04
C HIS A 157 7.25 3.94 -7.97
N VAL A 158 8.35 3.24 -8.23
CA VAL A 158 8.92 2.26 -7.29
C VAL A 158 10.03 2.94 -6.50
N CYS A 159 10.02 2.75 -5.19
CA CYS A 159 11.13 3.19 -4.35
C CYS A 159 12.25 2.15 -4.34
N ASP A 160 13.48 2.63 -4.48
CA ASP A 160 14.73 1.87 -4.41
C ASP A 160 15.66 2.37 -3.27
N ASN A 161 15.29 3.44 -2.59
CA ASN A 161 16.10 4.14 -1.59
C ASN A 161 15.84 3.65 -0.16
N TYR A 162 16.10 2.37 0.08
CA TYR A 162 15.85 1.75 1.38
C TYR A 162 16.93 2.01 2.43
N VAL A 163 16.51 1.99 3.69
CA VAL A 163 17.30 1.72 4.89
C VAL A 163 16.69 0.48 5.54
N ILE A 164 17.46 -0.60 5.66
CA ILE A 164 16.99 -1.88 6.20
C ILE A 164 17.97 -2.33 7.29
N ASN A 165 17.44 -2.60 8.47
CA ASN A 165 18.16 -3.16 9.61
C ASN A 165 17.33 -4.30 10.22
N SER A 166 17.89 -5.01 11.20
CA SER A 166 17.16 -6.08 11.90
C SER A 166 15.91 -5.60 12.64
N ASP A 167 15.89 -4.31 13.02
CA ASP A 167 14.86 -3.65 13.82
C ASP A 167 13.93 -2.74 13.00
N GLY A 168 14.05 -2.72 11.66
CA GLY A 168 13.13 -1.95 10.84
C GLY A 168 13.47 -1.87 9.36
N ILE A 169 12.52 -1.32 8.61
CA ILE A 169 12.60 -1.06 7.19
C ILE A 169 12.03 0.33 6.89
N GLY A 170 12.69 1.09 6.03
CA GLY A 170 12.16 2.36 5.57
C GLY A 170 12.62 2.69 4.17
N CYS A 171 11.79 3.41 3.44
CA CYS A 171 12.05 3.91 2.10
C CYS A 171 11.94 5.43 2.11
N SER A 172 12.93 6.10 1.51
CA SER A 172 12.85 7.53 1.19
C SER A 172 12.53 7.74 -0.28
N TYR A 173 11.57 8.59 -0.61
CA TYR A 173 11.24 8.89 -2.00
C TYR A 173 10.89 10.36 -2.16
N LYS A 174 11.12 10.89 -3.36
CA LYS A 174 10.92 12.31 -3.66
C LYS A 174 9.61 12.50 -4.41
N LEU A 175 8.76 13.38 -3.89
CA LEU A 175 7.60 13.86 -4.64
C LEU A 175 8.05 14.82 -5.76
N ASP A 176 7.48 14.67 -6.96
CA ASP A 176 7.74 15.58 -8.07
C ASP A 176 7.18 16.97 -7.77
N SER A 177 7.99 18.02 -7.93
CA SER A 177 7.59 19.42 -7.72
C SER A 177 6.38 19.85 -8.55
N ASN A 178 6.19 19.25 -9.73
CA ASN A 178 5.13 19.59 -10.67
C ASN A 178 3.85 18.78 -10.46
N ALA A 179 3.89 17.71 -9.66
CA ALA A 179 2.73 16.83 -9.52
C ALA A 179 1.52 17.54 -8.92
N THR A 180 0.33 17.26 -9.43
CA THR A 180 -0.89 18.02 -9.11
C THR A 180 -1.97 17.19 -8.44
N GLU A 181 -1.92 15.87 -8.52
CA GLU A 181 -2.99 15.01 -7.97
C GLU A 181 -2.53 13.60 -7.61
N GLU A 182 -3.45 12.84 -6.97
CA GLU A 182 -3.32 11.40 -6.69
C GLU A 182 -2.08 10.98 -5.89
N PHE A 183 -1.87 11.58 -4.73
CA PHE A 183 -0.71 11.28 -3.89
C PHE A 183 -0.98 10.09 -2.94
N TYR A 184 -0.56 8.90 -3.37
CA TYR A 184 -0.61 7.67 -2.57
C TYR A 184 0.79 7.13 -2.32
N THR A 185 0.97 6.44 -1.21
CA THR A 185 2.21 5.69 -0.96
C THR A 185 1.91 4.47 -0.14
N TYR A 186 2.27 3.30 -0.65
CA TYR A 186 2.01 2.06 0.03
C TYR A 186 3.26 1.16 0.04
N MET A 187 3.50 0.55 1.19
CA MET A 187 4.64 -0.30 1.47
C MET A 187 4.14 -1.69 1.87
N THR A 188 4.82 -2.72 1.38
CA THR A 188 4.60 -4.12 1.74
C THR A 188 5.92 -4.76 2.15
N PHE A 189 5.88 -5.60 3.19
CA PHE A 189 7.01 -6.42 3.65
C PHE A 189 6.50 -7.59 4.49
N THR A 190 7.30 -8.64 4.66
CA THR A 190 6.91 -9.83 5.41
C THR A 190 7.75 -9.98 6.68
N VAL A 191 7.09 -10.26 7.82
CA VAL A 191 7.73 -10.46 9.12
C VAL A 191 7.33 -11.80 9.76
N HIS A 192 8.09 -12.24 10.77
CA HIS A 192 7.70 -13.38 11.60
C HIS A 192 6.46 -13.08 12.47
N THR A 193 5.68 -14.12 12.79
CA THR A 193 4.39 -14.09 13.52
C THR A 193 4.53 -13.90 15.04
N SER A 194 5.49 -13.09 15.47
CA SER A 194 5.65 -12.73 16.87
C SER A 194 6.01 -11.28 17.00
N GLY A 195 5.33 -10.53 17.86
CA GLY A 195 5.74 -9.19 18.27
C GLY A 195 4.84 -8.09 17.76
N LEU A 196 5.41 -6.89 17.61
CA LEU A 196 4.69 -5.68 17.25
C LEU A 196 5.44 -4.91 16.17
N VAL A 197 4.71 -4.55 15.12
CA VAL A 197 5.20 -3.69 14.03
C VAL A 197 4.65 -2.29 14.24
N TYR A 198 5.52 -1.29 14.30
CA TYR A 198 5.14 0.12 14.31
C TYR A 198 5.38 0.70 12.93
N GLY A 199 4.38 1.35 12.33
CA GLY A 199 4.46 2.00 11.03
C GLY A 199 4.43 3.52 11.14
N SER A 200 5.15 4.20 10.27
CA SER A 200 5.19 5.67 10.21
C SER A 200 5.34 6.16 8.78
N TYR A 201 4.76 7.32 8.52
CA TYR A 201 4.98 8.13 7.33
C TYR A 201 5.30 9.56 7.78
N GLN A 202 6.40 10.10 7.27
CA GLN A 202 6.89 11.44 7.62
C GLN A 202 7.01 12.28 6.37
N HIS A 203 6.30 13.41 6.39
CA HIS A 203 6.32 14.35 5.29
C HIS A 203 7.33 15.47 5.52
N ALA A 204 8.14 15.76 4.50
CA ALA A 204 9.07 16.86 4.55
C ALA A 204 8.32 18.21 4.53
N THR A 205 8.49 19.04 5.55
CA THR A 205 7.91 20.39 5.67
C THR A 205 8.82 21.48 5.08
N SER A 206 9.99 21.09 4.57
CA SER A 206 10.98 21.94 3.93
C SER A 206 11.79 21.11 2.91
N THR A 207 12.72 21.73 2.19
CA THR A 207 13.60 20.97 1.28
C THR A 207 14.54 20.06 2.06
N VAL A 208 14.46 18.76 1.77
CA VAL A 208 15.28 17.70 2.34
C VAL A 208 16.08 17.03 1.20
N THR A 209 17.34 16.64 1.45
CA THR A 209 18.12 15.81 0.53
C THR A 209 17.90 14.33 0.82
N LEU A 210 18.15 13.45 -0.16
CA LEU A 210 18.10 11.99 0.04
C LEU A 210 18.97 11.52 1.22
N SER A 211 20.16 12.11 1.39
CA SER A 211 21.03 11.75 2.51
C SER A 211 20.41 12.13 3.86
N GLN A 212 19.72 13.27 3.94
CA GLN A 212 19.01 13.67 5.15
C GLN A 212 17.81 12.78 5.44
N SER A 213 17.04 12.41 4.41
CA SER A 213 15.85 11.58 4.58
C SER A 213 16.17 10.17 5.02
N LYS A 214 17.36 9.63 4.66
CA LYS A 214 17.84 8.32 5.09
C LYS A 214 18.61 8.33 6.43
N ASN A 215 18.82 9.50 7.03
CA ASN A 215 19.68 9.64 8.21
C ASN A 215 18.87 9.52 9.52
N TYR A 216 18.42 8.31 9.80
CA TYR A 216 17.69 7.95 11.01
C TYR A 216 18.10 6.58 11.53
N SER A 217 17.66 6.27 12.75
CA SER A 217 17.61 4.91 13.31
C SER A 217 16.15 4.55 13.62
N PHE A 218 15.85 3.26 13.68
CA PHE A 218 14.53 2.77 14.09
C PHE A 218 14.44 2.80 15.62
N ASN A 219 13.52 3.58 16.17
CA ASN A 219 13.39 3.72 17.61
C ASN A 219 11.98 4.14 18.04
N ILE A 220 11.50 3.58 19.15
CA ILE A 220 10.19 3.89 19.73
C ILE A 220 10.04 5.37 20.10
N ASN A 221 11.13 6.08 20.39
CA ASN A 221 11.12 7.51 20.70
C ASN A 221 11.24 8.41 19.45
N GLY A 222 11.29 7.80 18.25
CA GLY A 222 11.29 8.50 16.97
C GLY A 222 9.91 9.00 16.56
N TYR A 223 9.85 9.76 15.47
CA TYR A 223 8.57 10.21 14.91
C TYR A 223 7.71 9.02 14.47
N GLY A 224 6.43 9.07 14.85
CA GLY A 224 5.50 7.96 14.70
C GLY A 224 5.93 6.67 15.42
N ASN A 225 6.79 6.78 16.44
CA ASN A 225 7.43 5.63 17.12
C ASN A 225 8.33 4.78 16.19
N VAL A 226 8.85 5.38 15.12
CA VAL A 226 9.70 4.70 14.13
C VAL A 226 10.99 5.49 13.86
N PHE A 227 10.88 6.74 13.39
CA PHE A 227 12.04 7.44 12.81
C PHE A 227 12.73 8.36 13.80
N LEU A 228 13.83 7.91 14.39
CA LEU A 228 14.71 8.77 15.18
C LEU A 228 15.78 9.38 14.27
N PHE A 229 15.50 10.56 13.73
CA PHE A 229 16.44 11.30 12.89
C PHE A 229 17.70 11.69 13.65
N ASN A 230 18.87 11.36 13.07
CA ASN A 230 20.17 11.49 13.73
C ASN A 230 20.66 12.95 13.81
N THR A 231 19.96 13.90 13.17
CA THR A 231 20.30 15.33 13.23
C THR A 231 19.07 16.16 13.51
N SER A 232 19.25 17.25 14.29
CA SER A 232 18.16 18.22 14.53
C SER A 232 17.67 18.85 13.23
N LYS A 233 18.56 19.05 12.24
CA LYS A 233 18.18 19.57 10.93
C LYS A 233 17.20 18.63 10.22
N ALA A 234 17.51 17.33 10.12
CA ALA A 234 16.60 16.35 9.52
C ALA A 234 15.30 16.26 10.31
N ARG A 235 15.38 16.09 11.64
CA ARG A 235 14.20 16.01 12.52
C ARG A 235 13.24 17.19 12.36
N ASN A 236 13.77 18.42 12.35
CA ASN A 236 12.95 19.63 12.25
C ASN A 236 12.40 19.88 10.84
N SER A 237 12.86 19.12 9.83
CA SER A 237 12.35 19.19 8.46
C SER A 237 11.17 18.25 8.21
N TYR A 238 10.74 17.45 9.20
CA TYR A 238 9.59 16.56 9.09
C TYR A 238 8.45 17.01 10.01
N ASP A 239 7.23 16.65 9.65
CA ASP A 239 6.00 17.06 10.32
C ASP A 239 5.73 16.36 11.66
N GLY A 240 6.41 15.25 11.94
CA GLY A 240 6.26 14.54 13.21
C GLY A 240 4.89 13.90 13.37
N MET A 241 4.28 13.45 12.26
CA MET A 241 2.99 12.77 12.31
C MET A 241 3.07 11.52 13.21
N ASP A 242 2.01 11.30 13.99
CA ASP A 242 1.85 10.10 14.79
C ASP A 242 1.90 8.83 13.93
N GLY A 243 2.18 7.70 14.57
CA GLY A 243 2.36 6.41 13.90
C GLY A 243 1.16 5.49 14.05
N VAL A 244 1.30 4.32 13.46
CA VAL A 244 0.37 3.19 13.56
C VAL A 244 1.11 1.97 14.08
N SER A 245 0.39 0.94 14.51
CA SER A 245 1.01 -0.34 14.88
C SER A 245 0.05 -1.50 14.81
N ILE A 246 0.59 -2.71 14.57
CA ILE A 246 -0.17 -3.95 14.53
C ILE A 246 0.65 -5.11 15.13
N TYR A 247 0.02 -5.92 15.96
CA TYR A 247 0.63 -7.16 16.45
C TYR A 247 0.77 -8.15 15.30
N VAL A 248 1.81 -8.96 15.32
CA VAL A 248 2.08 -10.01 14.32
C VAL A 248 2.31 -11.34 15.00
#